data_AF-A0A7S4SA03-F1
#
_entry.id   AF-A0A7S4SA03-F1
#
_cell.length_a   1.000
_cell.length_b   1.000
_cell.length_c   1.000
_cell.angle_alpha   90.00
_cell.angle_beta   90.00
_cell.angle_gamma   90.00
#
_symmetry.space_group_name_H-M   'P 1'
#
loop_
_entity.id
_entity.type
_entity.pdbx_description
1 polymer ?
#
loop_
_entity_poly.entity_id
_entity_poly.type
_entity_poly.pdbx_seq_one_letter_code
_entity_poly.pdbx_strand_id
1 'polypeptide(L)'
;MVVHVPPRQSRGRALAAAVLLAAGACLLFTAPGPLCQAGLTVQAPPCLFRVGDRVRAKMPILLSNSGRGYFNEGAGEGVPPHLRDESEDRMELAAMEKIVEGGEEGTVAGILLKNEWINRPKHWKGHHRTGVMVSWDSADLPMDVAEETELEVIEGSLGARRSEQLRMEKRARRERRGS
;
A
#
# COMPACT_ATOMS: atom_id res chain seq x y z
N MET A 1 8.48 -51.21 -55.99
CA MET A 1 8.83 -52.05 -54.82
C MET A 1 8.19 -51.42 -53.60
N VAL A 2 7.15 -52.07 -53.07
CA VAL A 2 6.45 -51.67 -51.85
C VAL A 2 6.98 -52.57 -50.74
N VAL A 3 7.59 -51.97 -49.71
CA VAL A 3 8.05 -52.72 -48.53
C VAL A 3 7.01 -52.54 -47.42
N HIS A 4 6.31 -53.62 -47.15
CA HIS A 4 5.46 -53.85 -45.99
C HIS A 4 6.34 -53.96 -44.73
N VAL A 5 6.02 -53.23 -43.65
CA VAL A 5 6.53 -53.52 -42.30
C VAL A 5 5.33 -53.72 -41.36
N PRO A 6 5.21 -54.88 -40.66
CA PRO A 6 4.11 -55.20 -39.75
C PRO A 6 4.32 -54.61 -38.33
N PRO A 7 3.32 -54.74 -37.41
CA PRO A 7 3.13 -53.81 -36.30
C PRO A 7 3.60 -54.29 -34.91
N ARG A 8 3.84 -53.29 -34.04
CA ARG A 8 3.44 -53.15 -32.62
C ARG A 8 3.54 -54.38 -31.71
N GLN A 9 4.44 -54.33 -30.71
CA GLN A 9 4.21 -54.99 -29.42
C GLN A 9 4.63 -54.12 -28.23
N SER A 10 3.64 -53.94 -27.36
CA SER A 10 3.71 -53.46 -25.99
C SER A 10 4.38 -54.48 -25.07
N ARG A 11 4.91 -54.00 -23.94
CA ARG A 11 5.17 -54.66 -22.64
C ARG A 11 6.29 -53.85 -21.96
N GLY A 12 6.28 -53.51 -20.69
CA GLY A 12 5.43 -53.84 -19.56
C GLY A 12 6.08 -53.18 -18.34
N ARG A 13 5.25 -52.79 -17.37
CA ARG A 13 5.69 -52.30 -16.06
C ARG A 13 6.46 -53.38 -15.31
N ALA A 14 7.54 -53.01 -14.62
CA ALA A 14 8.02 -53.61 -13.37
C ALA A 14 9.04 -52.63 -12.75
N LEU A 15 8.67 -51.80 -11.77
CA LEU A 15 8.74 -52.07 -10.33
C LEU A 15 10.04 -52.76 -9.89
N ALA A 16 10.89 -52.03 -9.18
CA ALA A 16 11.56 -52.53 -7.98
C ALA A 16 12.21 -51.36 -7.22
N ALA A 17 11.60 -50.98 -6.11
CA ALA A 17 12.26 -50.25 -5.03
C ALA A 17 13.18 -51.22 -4.28
N ALA A 18 14.41 -50.80 -3.97
CA ALA A 18 15.24 -51.44 -2.97
C ALA A 18 15.99 -50.35 -2.19
N VAL A 19 15.52 -50.16 -0.97
CA VAL A 19 16.18 -49.44 0.13
C VAL A 19 17.34 -50.30 0.61
N LEU A 20 18.50 -49.69 0.92
CA LEU A 20 19.34 -50.08 2.06
C LEU A 20 20.42 -49.02 2.35
N LEU A 21 20.34 -48.48 3.56
CA LEU A 21 21.34 -47.65 4.24
C LEU A 21 22.64 -48.44 4.49
N ALA A 22 23.79 -47.78 4.36
CA ALA A 22 24.93 -47.95 5.26
C ALA A 22 25.90 -46.76 5.14
N ALA A 23 26.39 -46.32 6.29
CA ALA A 23 27.13 -45.10 6.53
C ALA A 23 28.60 -45.17 6.08
N GLY A 24 29.19 -44.00 5.83
CA GLY A 24 30.63 -43.86 5.61
C GLY A 24 31.01 -42.40 5.35
N ALA A 25 31.41 -41.71 6.41
CA ALA A 25 31.84 -40.32 6.40
C ALA A 25 33.06 -40.10 5.50
N CYS A 26 32.99 -39.09 4.62
CA CYS A 26 34.17 -38.40 4.09
C CYS A 26 33.91 -36.90 4.01
N LEU A 27 34.72 -36.22 4.82
CA LEU A 27 35.03 -34.80 4.96
C LEU A 27 34.90 -33.90 3.72
N LEU A 28 34.38 -32.69 4.00
CA LEU A 28 34.81 -31.39 3.48
C LEU A 28 34.75 -31.14 1.98
N PHE A 29 33.67 -30.50 1.53
CA PHE A 29 33.78 -29.35 0.63
C PHE A 29 32.73 -28.30 1.00
N THR A 30 33.21 -27.19 1.54
CA THR A 30 32.49 -25.95 1.75
C THR A 30 32.18 -25.31 0.40
N ALA A 31 30.96 -25.49 -0.08
CA ALA A 31 30.36 -24.59 -1.05
C ALA A 31 29.50 -23.58 -0.29
N PRO A 32 29.79 -22.27 -0.35
CA PRO A 32 28.87 -21.27 0.15
C PRO A 32 27.69 -21.23 -0.83
N GLY A 33 26.68 -22.06 -0.58
CA GLY A 33 25.38 -21.85 -1.20
C GLY A 33 24.91 -20.45 -0.81
N PRO A 34 24.34 -19.65 -1.74
CA PRO A 34 23.67 -18.44 -1.32
C PRO A 34 22.59 -18.88 -0.35
N LEU A 35 22.71 -18.45 0.91
CA LEU A 35 21.58 -18.36 1.82
C LEU A 35 20.57 -17.50 1.08
N CYS A 36 19.68 -18.14 0.32
CA CYS A 36 18.38 -17.61 0.03
C CYS A 36 17.76 -17.38 1.40
N GLN A 37 17.97 -16.18 1.95
CA GLN A 37 17.03 -15.58 2.86
C GLN A 37 15.71 -15.58 2.08
N ALA A 38 14.95 -16.67 2.23
CA ALA A 38 13.52 -16.65 2.08
C ALA A 38 13.02 -15.77 3.22
N GLY A 39 13.28 -14.46 3.11
CA GLY A 39 12.53 -13.47 3.81
C GLY A 39 11.10 -13.76 3.42
N LEU A 40 10.29 -14.17 4.39
CA LEU A 40 8.85 -14.06 4.29
C LEU A 40 8.59 -12.63 3.83
N THR A 41 8.33 -12.46 2.54
CA THR A 41 7.75 -11.25 2.00
C THR A 41 6.36 -11.24 2.58
N VAL A 42 6.22 -10.65 3.76
CA VAL A 42 4.92 -10.33 4.33
C VAL A 42 4.34 -9.31 3.37
N GLN A 43 3.62 -9.80 2.37
CA GLN A 43 2.82 -9.01 1.49
C GLN A 43 1.84 -8.28 2.39
N ALA A 44 2.10 -6.99 2.62
CA ALA A 44 1.22 -6.18 3.44
C ALA A 44 -0.17 -6.27 2.84
N PRO A 45 -1.23 -6.39 3.67
CA PRO A 45 -2.58 -6.38 3.16
C PRO A 45 -2.75 -5.14 2.27
N PRO A 46 -3.44 -5.28 1.12
CA PRO A 46 -3.68 -4.16 0.25
C PRO A 46 -4.45 -3.08 1.02
N CYS A 47 -4.10 -1.81 0.77
CA CYS A 47 -4.80 -0.67 1.33
C CYS A 47 -6.30 -0.81 1.09
N LEU A 48 -7.10 -0.63 2.14
CA LEU A 48 -8.56 -0.70 2.05
C LEU A 48 -9.15 0.48 1.28
N PHE A 49 -8.43 1.59 1.24
CA PHE A 49 -8.85 2.87 0.67
C PHE A 49 -8.39 3.01 -0.78
N ARG A 50 -9.13 3.80 -1.55
CA ARG A 50 -8.78 4.20 -2.91
C ARG A 50 -8.89 5.71 -3.05
N VAL A 51 -8.10 6.26 -3.96
CA VAL A 51 -8.22 7.68 -4.33
C VAL A 51 -9.63 7.98 -4.83
N GLY A 52 -10.22 9.05 -4.31
CA GLY A 52 -11.60 9.45 -4.54
C GLY A 52 -12.61 8.78 -3.60
N ASP A 53 -12.16 7.97 -2.65
CA ASP A 53 -13.04 7.50 -1.58
C ASP A 53 -13.41 8.63 -0.63
N ARG A 54 -14.68 8.64 -0.23
CA ARG A 54 -15.17 9.53 0.82
C ARG A 54 -14.91 8.86 2.15
N VAL A 55 -14.32 9.58 3.08
CA VAL A 55 -13.94 9.07 4.38
C VAL A 55 -14.38 9.99 5.50
N ARG A 56 -14.48 9.43 6.69
CA ARG A 56 -14.73 10.15 7.94
C ARG A 56 -13.69 9.78 8.98
N ALA A 57 -13.24 10.75 9.77
CA ALA A 57 -12.39 10.52 10.92
C ALA A 57 -13.18 9.83 12.04
N LYS A 58 -12.75 8.63 12.47
CA LYS A 58 -13.37 7.87 13.57
C LYS A 58 -12.97 8.38 14.94
N MET A 59 -11.82 9.03 15.02
CA MET A 59 -11.21 9.54 16.23
C MET A 59 -10.40 10.79 15.89
N PRO A 60 -10.03 11.61 16.88
CA PRO A 60 -9.20 12.78 16.62
C PRO A 60 -7.84 12.39 16.01
N ILE A 61 -7.42 13.10 14.96
CA ILE A 61 -6.17 12.84 14.22
C ILE A 61 -5.23 14.02 14.42
N LEU A 62 -4.00 13.77 14.84
CA LEU A 62 -3.00 14.81 14.99
C LEU A 62 -2.46 15.23 13.62
N LEU A 63 -2.59 16.51 13.30
CA LEU A 63 -2.06 17.08 12.06
C LEU A 63 -0.53 17.11 12.08
N SER A 64 0.05 16.72 10.96
CA SER A 64 1.46 16.84 10.62
C SER A 64 1.92 18.29 10.62
N ASN A 65 3.23 18.47 10.82
CA ASN A 65 3.89 19.77 10.73
C ASN A 65 3.18 20.86 11.56
N SER A 66 2.75 20.49 12.77
CA SER A 66 2.13 21.40 13.74
C SER A 66 0.85 22.10 13.23
N GLY A 67 0.07 21.42 12.38
CA GLY A 67 -1.18 21.97 11.83
C GLY A 67 -1.06 22.46 10.40
N ARG A 68 0.11 22.39 9.77
CA ARG A 68 0.29 22.77 8.35
C ARG A 68 -0.03 21.64 7.37
N GLY A 69 -0.28 20.43 7.88
CA GLY A 69 -0.57 19.24 7.08
C GLY A 69 0.66 18.68 6.39
N TYR A 70 0.44 17.83 5.39
CA TYR A 70 1.50 16.98 4.83
C TYR A 70 2.54 17.77 4.03
N PHE A 71 2.09 18.71 3.20
CA PHE A 71 2.97 19.41 2.25
C PHE A 71 3.73 20.61 2.83
N ASN A 72 3.49 20.96 4.11
CA ASN A 72 4.19 22.02 4.86
C ASN A 72 4.39 23.35 4.08
N GLU A 73 3.47 23.67 3.17
CA GLU A 73 3.56 24.88 2.36
C GLU A 73 3.42 26.09 3.31
N GLY A 74 4.37 27.03 3.23
CA GLY A 74 4.31 28.27 4.03
C GLY A 74 5.02 28.23 5.39
N ALA A 75 5.83 27.24 5.73
CA ALA A 75 6.65 27.26 6.96
C ALA A 75 7.82 28.28 6.94
N GLY A 76 7.89 29.14 5.93
CA GLY A 76 9.04 30.01 5.66
C GLY A 76 10.31 29.21 5.36
N GLU A 77 10.17 27.96 4.93
CA GLU A 77 11.30 27.11 4.54
C GLU A 77 11.96 27.70 3.29
N GLY A 78 13.25 28.05 3.40
CA GLY A 78 13.99 28.76 2.35
C GLY A 78 13.95 30.29 2.45
N VAL A 79 13.21 30.88 3.39
CA VAL A 79 13.25 32.33 3.65
C VAL A 79 14.37 32.64 4.65
N PRO A 80 15.33 33.53 4.33
CA PRO A 80 16.38 33.93 5.26
C PRO A 80 15.82 34.49 6.59
N PRO A 81 16.44 34.21 7.75
CA PRO A 81 15.91 34.63 9.05
C PRO A 81 15.69 36.14 9.19
N HIS A 82 16.51 36.96 8.55
CA HIS A 82 16.39 38.42 8.60
C HIS A 82 15.20 38.99 7.82
N LEU A 83 14.53 38.18 7.00
CA LEU A 83 13.30 38.52 6.29
C LEU A 83 12.06 37.90 6.94
N ARG A 84 12.21 37.20 8.07
CA ARG A 84 11.12 36.58 8.82
C ARG A 84 10.80 37.41 10.06
N ASP A 85 9.52 37.54 10.37
CA ASP A 85 9.08 38.00 11.67
C ASP A 85 8.79 36.78 12.55
N GLU A 86 9.72 36.45 13.45
CA GLU A 86 9.58 35.31 14.36
C GLU A 86 8.38 35.46 15.31
N SER A 87 7.94 36.69 15.60
CA SER A 87 6.80 36.92 16.47
C SER A 87 5.50 36.57 15.74
N GLU A 88 5.36 37.04 14.51
CA GLU A 88 4.21 36.75 13.65
C GLU A 88 4.13 35.24 13.37
N ASP A 89 5.25 34.62 12.97
CA ASP A 89 5.34 33.17 12.72
C ASP A 89 4.86 32.34 13.91
N ARG A 90 5.22 32.75 15.14
CA ARG A 90 4.80 32.05 16.38
C ARG A 90 3.31 32.25 16.65
N MET A 91 2.77 33.43 16.39
CA MET A 91 1.35 33.71 16.59
C MET A 91 0.49 32.90 15.62
N GLU A 92 0.88 32.83 14.35
CA GLU A 92 0.23 31.99 13.35
C GLU A 92 0.25 30.52 13.76
N LEU A 93 1.42 29.99 14.14
CA LEU A 93 1.56 28.59 14.54
C LEU A 93 0.80 28.25 15.84
N ALA A 94 0.59 29.23 16.70
CA ALA A 94 -0.23 29.07 17.90
C ALA A 94 -1.72 29.02 17.56
N ALA A 95 -2.17 29.79 16.57
CA ALA A 95 -3.55 29.87 16.14
C ALA A 95 -3.99 28.72 15.23
N MET A 96 -3.06 28.04 14.55
CA MET A 96 -3.37 26.91 13.67
C MET A 96 -4.01 25.74 14.42
N GLU A 97 -5.04 25.17 13.79
CA GLU A 97 -5.64 23.91 14.22
C GLU A 97 -4.63 22.77 14.08
N LYS A 98 -4.55 21.92 15.10
CA LYS A 98 -3.54 20.85 15.20
C LYS A 98 -4.15 19.47 15.18
N ILE A 99 -5.47 19.39 15.28
CA ILE A 99 -6.20 18.14 15.44
C ILE A 99 -7.39 18.21 14.49
N VAL A 100 -7.57 17.17 13.70
CA VAL A 100 -8.83 16.92 13.01
C VAL A 100 -9.75 16.26 14.03
N GLU A 101 -10.90 16.88 14.29
CA GLU A 101 -11.87 16.32 15.23
C GLU A 101 -12.52 15.04 14.69
N GLY A 102 -12.98 14.19 15.61
CA GLY A 102 -13.74 13.00 15.24
C GLY A 102 -15.05 13.37 14.55
N GLY A 103 -15.34 12.73 13.42
CA GLY A 103 -16.54 13.00 12.61
C GLY A 103 -16.28 13.88 11.38
N GLU A 104 -15.11 14.51 11.28
CA GLU A 104 -14.72 15.30 10.11
C GLU A 104 -14.66 14.43 8.86
N GLU A 105 -15.16 14.97 7.76
CA GLU A 105 -15.23 14.28 6.48
C GLU A 105 -14.20 14.79 5.50
N GLY A 106 -13.79 13.91 4.58
CA GLY A 106 -12.86 14.26 3.54
C GLY A 106 -12.88 13.27 2.39
N THR A 107 -11.98 13.52 1.46
CA THR A 107 -11.78 12.69 0.28
C THR A 107 -10.34 12.21 0.22
N VAL A 108 -10.16 10.91 -0.03
CA VAL A 108 -8.82 10.33 -0.20
C VAL A 108 -8.19 10.91 -1.47
N ALA A 109 -7.14 11.69 -1.31
CA ALA A 109 -6.39 12.32 -2.39
C ALA A 109 -5.21 11.45 -2.85
N GLY A 110 -4.68 10.61 -1.97
CA GLY A 110 -3.50 9.79 -2.24
C GLY A 110 -3.31 8.68 -1.23
N ILE A 111 -2.38 7.78 -1.53
CA ILE A 111 -2.00 6.67 -0.65
C ILE A 111 -0.48 6.67 -0.54
N LEU A 112 0.03 6.82 0.68
CA LEU A 112 1.44 6.66 0.99
C LEU A 112 1.70 5.17 1.23
N LEU A 113 2.41 4.53 0.29
CA LEU A 113 2.68 3.11 0.39
C LEU A 113 3.71 2.80 1.49
N LYS A 114 3.72 1.55 1.96
CA LYS A 114 4.62 1.08 3.04
C LYS A 114 6.11 1.28 2.72
N ASN A 115 6.51 1.23 1.44
CA ASN A 115 7.88 1.50 1.00
C ASN A 115 8.23 3.00 0.99
N GLU A 116 7.22 3.87 1.03
CA GLU A 116 7.35 5.33 1.11
C GLU A 116 7.25 5.83 2.56
N TRP A 117 7.29 4.94 3.54
CA TRP A 117 7.23 5.23 4.98
C TRP A 117 8.32 6.21 5.48
N ILE A 118 9.37 6.42 4.69
CA ILE A 118 10.35 7.47 4.95
C ILE A 118 9.71 8.87 4.91
N ASN A 119 8.65 9.06 4.13
CA ASN A 119 7.89 10.31 4.00
C ASN A 119 6.70 10.38 4.97
N ARG A 120 6.68 9.58 6.04
CA ARG A 120 5.59 9.60 7.03
C ARG A 120 5.60 10.87 7.90
N PRO A 121 4.47 11.21 8.55
CA PRO A 121 4.45 12.17 9.65
C PRO A 121 5.47 11.85 10.75
N LYS A 122 6.26 12.85 11.20
CA LYS A 122 7.35 12.66 12.19
C LYS A 122 6.87 12.07 13.53
N HIS A 123 5.62 12.32 13.88
CA HIS A 123 5.02 11.85 15.12
C HIS A 123 4.66 10.35 15.06
N TRP A 124 4.51 9.75 13.87
CA TRP A 124 4.26 8.32 13.72
C TRP A 124 5.45 7.47 14.15
N LYS A 125 5.19 6.55 15.09
CA LYS A 125 6.17 5.59 15.61
C LYS A 125 5.80 4.15 15.23
N GLY A 126 6.81 3.28 15.23
CA GLY A 126 6.64 1.84 15.01
C GLY A 126 6.89 1.39 13.56
N HIS A 127 6.11 0.40 13.13
CA HIS A 127 6.33 -0.36 11.90
C HIS A 127 5.83 0.38 10.66
N HIS A 128 6.41 0.06 9.51
CA HIS A 128 5.96 0.63 8.24
C HIS A 128 4.52 0.18 7.95
N ARG A 129 3.62 1.14 7.74
CA ARG A 129 2.21 0.93 7.40
C ARG A 129 1.83 1.86 6.25
N THR A 130 0.66 1.62 5.67
CA THR A 130 0.13 2.51 4.64
C THR A 130 -0.43 3.76 5.30
N GLY A 131 -0.14 4.93 4.73
CA GLY A 131 -0.81 6.18 5.09
C GLY A 131 -1.85 6.54 4.05
N VAL A 132 -2.98 7.09 4.49
CA VAL A 132 -4.06 7.55 3.61
C VAL A 132 -4.03 9.07 3.61
N MET A 133 -3.77 9.67 2.45
CA MET A 133 -3.75 11.12 2.31
C MET A 133 -5.17 11.61 2.06
N VAL A 134 -5.66 12.47 2.94
CA VAL A 134 -7.04 12.95 2.96
C VAL A 134 -7.06 14.46 2.77
N SER A 135 -7.81 14.89 1.77
CA SER A 135 -8.24 16.29 1.66
C SER A 135 -9.54 16.42 2.45
N TRP A 136 -9.48 17.08 3.60
CA TRP A 136 -10.66 17.35 4.42
C TRP A 136 -11.58 18.35 3.74
N ASP A 137 -12.87 18.29 4.07
CA ASP A 137 -13.88 19.18 3.50
C ASP A 137 -13.91 20.56 4.19
N SER A 138 -13.42 20.65 5.42
CA SER A 138 -13.24 21.92 6.13
C SER A 138 -12.14 22.74 5.48
N ALA A 139 -12.39 24.04 5.25
CA ALA A 139 -11.41 24.97 4.70
C ALA A 139 -10.25 25.27 5.68
N ASP A 140 -10.49 25.07 6.96
CA ASP A 140 -9.51 25.33 8.03
C ASP A 140 -8.54 24.15 8.24
N LEU A 141 -8.87 22.98 7.68
CA LEU A 141 -8.06 21.77 7.80
C LEU A 141 -7.17 21.57 6.57
N PRO A 142 -5.85 21.43 6.74
CA PRO A 142 -4.95 21.16 5.62
C PRO A 142 -5.10 19.71 5.16
N MET A 143 -4.76 19.44 3.90
CA MET A 143 -4.60 18.06 3.44
C MET A 143 -3.46 17.37 4.22
N ASP A 144 -3.75 16.19 4.77
CA ASP A 144 -2.79 15.46 5.58
C ASP A 144 -2.92 13.94 5.46
N VAL A 145 -2.00 13.22 6.09
CA VAL A 145 -1.94 11.75 6.06
C VAL A 145 -2.43 11.18 7.38
N ALA A 146 -3.46 10.34 7.31
CA ALA A 146 -4.05 9.61 8.41
C ALA A 146 -3.74 8.10 8.31
N GLU A 147 -3.83 7.39 9.43
CA GLU A 147 -3.70 5.94 9.46
C GLU A 147 -5.00 5.26 9.01
N GLU A 148 -4.89 4.08 8.42
CA GLU A 148 -6.06 3.30 7.97
C GLU A 148 -7.05 3.02 9.12
N THR A 149 -6.56 2.89 10.35
CA THR A 149 -7.40 2.60 11.54
C THR A 149 -8.22 3.80 12.01
N GLU A 150 -7.79 5.01 11.65
CA GLU A 150 -8.38 6.30 12.05
C GLU A 150 -9.55 6.70 11.13
N LEU A 151 -9.66 6.07 9.97
CA LEU A 151 -10.65 6.42 8.94
C LEU A 151 -11.72 5.33 8.80
N GLU A 152 -12.93 5.77 8.45
CA GLU A 152 -13.98 4.92 7.91
C GLU A 152 -14.40 5.41 6.53
N VAL A 153 -14.75 4.49 5.63
CA VAL A 153 -15.31 4.83 4.31
C VAL A 153 -16.79 5.11 4.47
N ILE A 154 -17.27 6.23 3.94
CA ILE A 154 -18.69 6.59 3.92
C ILE A 154 -19.31 6.33 2.53
N GLU A 155 -20.62 6.07 2.51
CA GLU A 155 -21.35 5.78 1.27
C GLU A 155 -21.31 6.93 0.26
N GLY A 156 -21.29 6.60 -1.03
CA GLY A 156 -21.25 7.58 -2.12
C GLY A 156 -19.86 7.79 -2.72
N SER A 157 -18.87 6.94 -2.42
CA SER A 157 -17.54 7.07 -2.99
C SER A 157 -17.53 7.01 -4.53
N LEU A 158 -16.78 7.93 -5.14
CA LEU A 158 -16.58 7.94 -6.59
C LEU A 158 -15.87 6.65 -7.05
N GLY A 159 -15.03 6.08 -6.19
CA GLY A 159 -14.36 4.80 -6.41
C GLY A 159 -15.33 3.64 -6.60
N ALA A 160 -16.38 3.54 -5.77
CA ALA A 160 -17.41 2.52 -5.89
C ALA A 160 -18.19 2.68 -7.20
N ARG A 161 -18.68 3.89 -7.50
CA ARG A 161 -19.41 4.20 -8.73
C ARG A 161 -18.61 3.88 -9.99
N ARG A 162 -17.33 4.27 -10.02
CA ARG A 162 -16.43 4.00 -11.15
C ARG A 162 -16.14 2.50 -11.29
N SER A 163 -15.97 1.79 -10.19
CA SER A 163 -15.73 0.34 -10.19
C SER A 163 -16.92 -0.43 -10.74
N GLU A 164 -18.14 -0.03 -10.37
CA GLU A 164 -19.37 -0.60 -10.91
C GLU A 164 -19.53 -0.30 -12.40
N GLN A 165 -19.29 0.95 -12.82
CA GLN A 165 -19.34 1.33 -14.23
C GLN A 165 -18.37 0.49 -15.08
N LEU A 166 -17.12 0.33 -14.64
CA LEU A 166 -16.12 -0.50 -15.33
C LEU A 166 -16.51 -1.99 -15.36
N ARG A 167 -17.17 -2.49 -14.32
CA ARG A 167 -17.69 -3.87 -14.31
C ARG A 167 -18.81 -4.06 -15.34
N MET A 168 -19.72 -3.10 -15.43
CA MET A 168 -20.82 -3.11 -16.41
C MET A 168 -20.28 -3.02 -17.85
N GLU A 169 -19.33 -2.13 -18.12
CA GLU A 169 -18.68 -2.01 -19.44
C GLU A 169 -17.95 -3.28 -19.86
N LYS A 170 -17.21 -3.92 -18.93
CA LYS A 170 -16.51 -5.19 -19.20
C LYS A 170 -17.49 -6.32 -19.52
N ARG A 171 -18.63 -6.38 -18.82
CA ARG A 171 -19.69 -7.37 -19.06
C ARG A 171 -20.30 -7.18 -20.45
N ALA A 172 -20.69 -5.96 -20.79
CA ALA A 172 -21.23 -5.63 -22.11
C ALA A 172 -20.24 -5.96 -23.25
N ARG A 173 -18.94 -5.72 -23.06
CA ARG A 173 -17.91 -6.07 -24.04
C ARG A 173 -17.76 -7.58 -24.26
N ARG A 174 -17.94 -8.40 -23.21
CA ARG A 174 -17.92 -9.87 -23.32
C ARG A 174 -19.13 -10.39 -24.07
N GLU A 175 -20.31 -9.86 -23.78
CA GLU A 175 -21.56 -10.23 -24.46
C GLU A 175 -21.50 -9.91 -25.97
N ARG A 176 -20.94 -8.76 -26.36
CA ARG A 176 -20.71 -8.40 -27.78
C ARG A 176 -19.66 -9.23 -28.51
N ARG A 177 -18.76 -9.93 -27.81
CA ARG A 177 -17.72 -10.78 -28.41
C ARG A 177 -18.13 -12.25 -28.49
N GLY A 178 -19.18 -12.64 -27.77
CA GLY A 178 -19.74 -14.00 -27.76
C GLY A 178 -21.02 -14.14 -28.58
N SER A 179 -21.50 -13.06 -29.21
CA SER A 179 -22.56 -13.05 -30.24
C SER A 179 -21.92 -12.80 -31.60
#